data_AF-A0A849D8B2-F1
#
_entry.id   AF-A0A849D8B2-F1
#
_cell.length_a   1.000
_cell.length_b   1.000
_cell.length_c   1.000
_cell.angle_alpha   90.00
_cell.angle_beta   90.00
_cell.angle_gamma   90.00
#
_symmetry.space_group_name_H-M   'P 1'
#
loop_
_entity.id
_entity.type
_entity.pdbx_description
1 polymer ?
#
loop_
_entity_poly.entity_id
_entity_poly.type
_entity_poly.pdbx_seq_one_letter_code
_entity_poly.pdbx_strand_id
1 'polypeptide(L)'
;MQLTIQKSKSLLSLIFLFLTFQVVAQDQNLTGSWEGTLTTQGVELPVIFNISKAEGGYSSTMDSPAQGATGIPMDETKVSGNEITIL
;
A
#
# COMPACT_ATOMS: atom_id res chain seq x y z
N MET A 1 16.05 41.88 51.65
CA MET A 1 15.25 41.76 50.42
C MET A 1 15.74 40.50 49.70
N GLN A 2 14.94 39.43 49.69
CA GLN A 2 15.29 38.18 49.01
C GLN A 2 14.53 38.13 47.68
N LEU A 3 15.23 37.88 46.57
CA LEU A 3 14.61 37.66 45.27
C LEU A 3 14.73 36.18 44.92
N THR A 4 13.61 35.52 44.66
CA THR A 4 13.58 34.12 44.20
C THR A 4 13.18 34.10 42.72
N ILE A 5 14.01 33.46 41.89
CA ILE A 5 13.75 33.25 40.47
C ILE A 5 13.46 31.77 40.23
N GLN A 6 12.38 31.46 39.49
CA GLN A 6 12.01 30.11 39.06
C GLN A 6 12.31 29.95 37.56
N LYS A 7 12.87 28.79 37.13
CA LYS A 7 13.03 28.47 35.70
C LYS A 7 11.67 28.19 35.07
N SER A 8 11.34 28.91 33.99
CA SER A 8 10.16 28.59 33.17
C SER A 8 10.32 27.19 32.56
N LYS A 9 9.32 26.33 32.75
CA LYS A 9 9.27 25.02 32.08
C LYS A 9 9.20 25.28 30.57
N SER A 10 10.22 24.82 29.86
CA SER A 10 10.46 25.08 28.44
C SER A 10 9.29 24.58 27.58
N LEU A 11 8.44 25.50 27.10
CA LEU A 11 7.37 25.22 26.12
C LEU A 11 7.92 24.61 24.83
N LEU A 12 9.21 24.81 24.51
CA LEU A 12 9.88 24.24 23.34
C LEU A 12 9.87 22.70 23.35
N SER A 13 9.91 22.07 24.52
CA SER A 13 9.88 20.60 24.61
C SER A 13 8.52 20.01 24.22
N LEU A 14 7.44 20.79 24.36
CA LEU A 14 6.08 20.35 24.04
C LEU A 14 5.80 20.48 22.53
N ILE A 15 6.39 21.48 21.87
CA ILE A 15 6.32 21.67 20.42
C ILE A 15 7.10 20.55 19.69
N PHE A 16 8.27 20.16 20.21
CA PHE A 16 9.06 19.07 19.61
C PHE A 16 8.35 17.71 19.64
N LEU A 17 7.52 17.45 20.66
CA LEU A 17 6.72 16.22 20.77
C LEU A 17 5.55 16.17 19.78
N PHE A 18 5.07 17.32 19.30
CA PHE A 18 3.97 17.39 18.32
C PHE A 18 4.45 17.22 16.87
N LEU A 19 5.73 17.51 16.58
CA LEU A 19 6.27 17.37 15.22
C LEU A 19 6.53 15.92 14.79
N THR A 20 6.60 14.96 15.72
CA THR A 20 6.89 13.55 15.40
C THR A 20 5.65 12.75 14.99
N PHE A 21 4.44 13.29 15.13
CA PHE A 21 3.18 12.60 14.83
C PHE A 21 2.72 12.71 13.37
N GLN A 22 3.46 13.41 12.51
CA GLN A 22 3.18 13.45 11.07
C GLN A 22 3.73 12.18 10.39
N VAL A 23 3.29 11.00 10.84
CA VAL A 23 3.55 9.76 10.09
C VAL A 23 2.66 9.81 8.86
N VAL A 24 3.32 10.16 7.76
CA VAL A 24 2.82 10.27 6.40
C VAL A 24 1.99 9.04 6.04
N ALA A 25 0.72 9.23 5.70
CA ALA A 25 -0.02 8.27 4.90
C ALA A 25 0.67 8.21 3.52
N GLN A 26 1.69 7.38 3.40
CA GLN A 26 2.27 7.08 2.10
C GLN A 26 1.21 6.29 1.33
N ASP A 27 0.68 6.89 0.27
CA ASP A 27 -0.07 6.18 -0.76
C ASP A 27 0.89 5.13 -1.32
N GLN A 28 0.80 3.90 -0.79
CA GLN A 28 1.57 2.76 -1.29
C GLN A 28 1.15 2.63 -2.75
N ASN A 29 2.08 2.83 -3.68
CA ASN A 29 1.75 2.69 -5.08
C ASN A 29 1.55 1.21 -5.40
N LEU A 30 0.29 0.76 -5.28
CA LEU A 30 -0.13 -0.63 -5.51
C LEU A 30 -0.39 -0.93 -6.99
N THR A 31 -0.23 0.06 -7.87
CA THR A 31 -0.31 -0.15 -9.31
C THR A 31 0.95 -0.81 -9.86
N GLY A 32 0.81 -1.52 -10.98
CA GLY A 32 1.91 -2.25 -11.62
C GLY A 32 1.61 -3.73 -11.79
N SER A 33 2.63 -4.47 -12.18
CA SER A 33 2.54 -5.92 -12.43
C SER A 33 2.94 -6.70 -11.18
N TRP A 34 2.07 -7.62 -10.77
CA TRP A 34 2.25 -8.50 -9.63
C TRP A 34 2.37 -9.93 -10.14
N GLU A 35 3.58 -10.47 -10.06
CA GLU A 35 3.86 -11.84 -10.47
C GLU A 35 3.54 -12.82 -9.35
N GLY A 36 2.96 -13.97 -9.71
CA GLY A 36 2.66 -15.04 -8.80
C GLY A 36 2.74 -16.40 -9.47
N THR A 37 2.68 -17.45 -8.65
CA THR A 37 2.63 -18.83 -9.12
C THR A 37 1.40 -19.51 -8.55
N LEU A 38 0.50 -19.96 -9.42
CA LEU A 38 -0.62 -20.81 -9.04
C LEU A 38 -0.17 -22.27 -9.06
N THR A 39 -0.14 -22.89 -7.89
CA THR A 39 0.14 -24.33 -7.78
C THR A 39 -1.18 -25.10 -7.73
N THR A 40 -1.43 -25.95 -8.72
CA THR A 40 -2.63 -26.79 -8.80
C THR A 40 -2.27 -28.17 -9.33
N GLN A 41 -2.73 -29.23 -8.65
CA GLN A 41 -2.49 -30.62 -9.06
C GLN A 41 -1.00 -30.95 -9.34
N GLY A 42 -0.07 -30.31 -8.61
CA GLY A 42 1.36 -30.48 -8.79
C GLY A 42 1.97 -29.75 -9.99
N VAL A 43 1.19 -28.93 -10.69
CA VAL A 43 1.65 -28.03 -11.76
C VAL A 43 1.79 -26.62 -11.20
N GLU A 44 2.90 -25.96 -11.52
CA GLU A 44 3.14 -24.55 -11.25
C GLU A 44 2.81 -23.72 -12.49
N LEU A 45 1.86 -22.80 -12.36
CA LEU A 45 1.44 -21.90 -13.43
C LEU A 45 1.84 -20.47 -13.07
N PRO A 46 2.78 -19.84 -13.81
CA PRO A 46 3.07 -18.43 -13.62
C PRO A 46 1.88 -17.60 -14.06
N VAL A 47 1.51 -16.63 -13.22
CA VAL A 47 0.44 -15.66 -13.48
C VAL A 47 0.95 -14.25 -13.21
N ILE A 48 0.46 -13.28 -13.97
CA ILE A 48 0.82 -11.87 -13.79
C ILE A 48 -0.48 -11.08 -13.67
N PHE A 49 -0.65 -10.33 -12.58
CA PHE A 49 -1.76 -9.41 -12.41
C PHE A 49 -1.29 -7.98 -12.66
N ASN A 50 -1.86 -7.32 -13.67
CA ASN A 50 -1.57 -5.93 -13.98
C ASN A 50 -2.63 -5.05 -13.33
N ILE A 51 -2.24 -4.22 -12.35
CA ILE A 51 -3.14 -3.37 -11.56
C ILE A 51 -3.00 -1.92 -12.01
N SER A 52 -4.12 -1.25 -12.24
CA SER A 52 -4.17 0.17 -12.61
C SER A 52 -5.23 0.93 -11.82
N LYS A 53 -5.07 2.26 -11.71
CA LYS A 53 -6.11 3.13 -11.14
C LYS A 53 -7.28 3.27 -12.13
N ALA A 54 -8.49 3.19 -11.62
CA ALA A 54 -9.74 3.43 -12.36
C ALA A 54 -10.56 4.53 -11.66
N GLU A 55 -11.68 4.93 -12.25
CA GLU A 55 -12.58 5.89 -11.59
C GLU A 55 -13.07 5.33 -10.25
N GLY A 56 -12.65 5.96 -9.15
CA GLY A 56 -13.07 5.60 -7.80
C GLY A 56 -12.36 4.40 -7.17
N GLY A 57 -11.32 3.83 -7.80
CA GLY A 57 -10.63 2.67 -7.23
C GLY A 57 -9.53 2.08 -8.11
N TYR A 58 -9.52 0.75 -8.21
CA TYR A 58 -8.54 -0.02 -8.95
C TYR A 58 -9.23 -0.97 -9.93
N SER A 59 -8.53 -1.30 -11.01
CA SER A 59 -8.89 -2.35 -11.95
C SER A 59 -7.68 -3.24 -12.21
N SER A 60 -7.92 -4.47 -12.66
CA SER A 60 -6.82 -5.36 -13.02
C SER A 60 -7.12 -6.28 -14.19
N THR A 61 -6.06 -6.77 -14.80
CA THR A 61 -6.08 -7.87 -15.77
C THR A 61 -5.11 -8.96 -15.35
N MET A 62 -5.35 -10.19 -15.79
CA MET A 62 -4.46 -11.33 -15.59
C MET A 62 -3.86 -11.82 -16.90
N ASP A 63 -2.57 -12.13 -16.86
CA ASP A 63 -1.84 -12.85 -17.90
C ASP A 63 -1.43 -14.23 -17.39
N SER A 64 -1.50 -15.24 -18.26
CA SER A 64 -0.97 -16.58 -18.05
C SER A 64 0.02 -16.93 -19.16
N PRO A 65 1.31 -16.58 -19.00
CA PRO A 65 2.33 -16.74 -20.05
C PRO A 65 2.49 -18.19 -20.51
N ALA A 66 2.45 -19.16 -19.58
CA ALA A 66 2.57 -20.58 -19.89
C ALA A 66 1.39 -21.11 -20.72
N GLN A 67 0.25 -20.42 -20.69
CA GLN A 67 -0.96 -20.77 -21.43
C GLN A 67 -1.19 -19.84 -22.63
N GLY A 68 -0.31 -18.86 -22.88
CA GLY A 68 -0.41 -17.91 -23.99
C GLY A 68 -1.60 -16.95 -23.90
N ALA A 69 -2.16 -16.72 -22.71
CA ALA A 69 -3.29 -15.83 -22.50
C ALA A 69 -2.83 -14.52 -21.85
N THR A 70 -3.29 -13.37 -22.35
CA THR A 70 -2.95 -12.05 -21.83
C THR A 70 -4.17 -11.13 -21.78
N GLY A 71 -4.16 -10.17 -20.87
CA GLY A 71 -5.16 -9.12 -20.74
C GLY A 71 -6.55 -9.61 -20.31
N ILE A 72 -6.65 -10.76 -19.63
CA ILE A 72 -7.93 -11.28 -19.15
C ILE A 72 -8.45 -10.30 -18.09
N PRO A 73 -9.61 -9.64 -18.27
CA PRO A 73 -10.13 -8.71 -17.27
C PRO A 73 -10.57 -9.45 -16.00
N MET A 74 -10.27 -8.87 -14.85
CA MET A 74 -10.74 -9.35 -13.55
C MET A 74 -12.05 -8.65 -13.17
N ASP A 75 -12.90 -9.32 -12.40
CA ASP A 75 -14.23 -8.80 -12.08
C ASP A 75 -14.16 -7.70 -11.02
N GLU A 76 -13.29 -7.86 -10.02
CA GLU A 76 -13.11 -6.89 -8.95
C GLU A 76 -11.65 -6.79 -8.50
N THR A 77 -11.23 -5.58 -8.11
CA THR A 77 -9.91 -5.33 -7.52
C THR A 77 -10.08 -4.45 -6.27
N LYS A 78 -9.94 -5.08 -5.10
CA LYS A 78 -10.03 -4.41 -3.80
C LYS A 78 -8.65 -4.17 -3.24
N VAL A 79 -8.46 -2.98 -2.68
CA VAL A 79 -7.22 -2.57 -2.01
C VAL A 79 -7.55 -2.17 -0.58
N SER A 80 -6.88 -2.80 0.39
CA SER A 80 -7.03 -2.50 1.81
C SER A 80 -5.66 -2.42 2.48
N GLY A 81 -5.16 -1.19 2.70
CA GLY A 81 -3.83 -0.96 3.25
C GLY A 81 -2.73 -1.46 2.30
N ASN A 82 -2.10 -2.59 2.65
CA ASN A 82 -1.05 -3.24 1.86
C ASN A 82 -1.51 -4.55 1.22
N GLU A 83 -2.80 -4.87 1.29
CA GLU A 83 -3.38 -6.08 0.72
C GLU A 83 -4.18 -5.75 -0.54
N ILE A 84 -4.01 -6.57 -1.57
CA ILE A 84 -4.80 -6.55 -2.80
C ILE A 84 -5.59 -7.86 -2.87
N THR A 85 -6.89 -7.75 -3.10
CA THR A 85 -7.77 -8.89 -3.40
C THR A 85 -8.30 -8.75 -4.82
N ILE A 86 -8.13 -9.79 -5.62
CA ILE A 86 -8.60 -9.88 -7.01
C ILE A 86 -9.60 -11.03 -7.10
N LEU A 87 -10.75 -10.78 -7.74
CA LEU A 87 -11.81 -11.76 -7.96
C LEU A 87 -12.02 -12.02 -9.45
#